data_AF-A0A9W8JB92-F1
#
_entry.id   AF-A0A9W8JB92-F1
#
_cell.length_a   1.000
_cell.length_b   1.000
_cell.length_c   1.000
_cell.angle_alpha   90.00
_cell.angle_beta   90.00
_cell.angle_gamma   90.00
#
_symmetry.space_group_name_H-M   'P 1'
#
loop_
_entity.id
_entity.type
_entity.pdbx_description
1 polymer ?
#
loop_
_entity_poly.entity_id
_entity_poly.type
_entity_poly.pdbx_seq_one_letter_code
_entity_poly.pdbx_strand_id
1 'polypeptide(L)'
;MTDLSQPWCMIPTKTDCTTQVPTVVDKQDSKPMTALTNIAVEEETLRDETYYWDTVKLLVEGCIFKVPRYHFVVGSTYFAEKLGSTELGDNESNAAPVSLEGATASQFRIFLKLLFPIHTASTTLSFTKDEWLVILELSTLWHFHEFRKLAKDHLEPQLDDPIEQIVLGRAAYVPKWVSNGYETLVARLDCINEEESEKIGHLTTVRLYILRHECSLDSVTSRFSEEIHELEQIESDHRTSEERLLAAEEARMVQELALKEEERRVQELKVLEEVEAARLAAEEEKRRIAQELKESEKAEQARVAVEEARIVRRKLELEEEERRIAKGLKELEEEEEAARIARKELELRNEELRIARELEELEELEEAERAREEAERAQLRAEEKEIEWARLTREEEAECLPPLTATQKKAKKAVSRLQRAQFARS
;
A
#
# COMPACT_ATOMS: atom_id res chain seq x y z
N MET A 1 -28.58 -48.58 -65.56
CA MET A 1 -29.83 -47.82 -65.76
C MET A 1 -29.65 -46.51 -65.01
N THR A 2 -29.60 -45.34 -65.62
CA THR A 2 -29.84 -44.89 -67.01
C THR A 2 -28.69 -43.94 -67.38
N ASP A 3 -27.88 -44.17 -68.41
CA ASP A 3 -28.19 -43.98 -69.84
C ASP A 3 -28.91 -42.65 -70.15
N LEU A 4 -28.19 -41.71 -70.76
CA LEU A 4 -28.76 -40.67 -71.61
C LEU A 4 -27.72 -40.24 -72.66
N SER A 5 -28.07 -40.48 -73.91
CA SER A 5 -27.27 -40.29 -75.12
C SER A 5 -27.01 -38.81 -75.48
N GLN A 6 -26.19 -38.63 -76.53
CA GLN A 6 -25.83 -37.38 -77.24
C GLN A 6 -27.07 -36.80 -78.01
N PRO A 7 -27.05 -36.13 -79.21
CA PRO A 7 -25.96 -35.61 -80.10
C PRO A 7 -26.21 -34.24 -80.84
N TRP A 8 -25.49 -33.99 -81.96
CA TRP A 8 -25.63 -32.96 -83.06
C TRP A 8 -24.93 -31.59 -82.77
N CYS A 9 -24.35 -30.81 -83.70
CA CYS A 9 -24.28 -30.74 -85.19
C CYS A 9 -22.81 -30.46 -85.65
N MET A 10 -22.26 -30.97 -86.77
CA MET A 10 -22.44 -30.65 -88.22
C MET A 10 -21.66 -29.42 -88.77
N ILE A 11 -21.18 -29.54 -90.02
CA ILE A 11 -20.16 -28.75 -90.77
C ILE A 11 -20.85 -27.87 -91.88
N PRO A 12 -20.22 -27.42 -93.00
CA PRO A 12 -19.03 -26.57 -93.26
C PRO A 12 -19.35 -25.33 -94.17
N THR A 13 -18.34 -24.53 -94.59
CA THR A 13 -18.31 -23.86 -95.93
C THR A 13 -16.88 -23.72 -96.49
N LYS A 14 -16.79 -23.52 -97.82
CA LYS A 14 -15.57 -23.47 -98.67
C LYS A 14 -15.58 -22.20 -99.57
N THR A 15 -14.60 -22.12 -100.49
CA THR A 15 -14.43 -21.26 -101.70
C THR A 15 -13.93 -19.83 -101.46
N ASP A 16 -13.02 -19.24 -102.25
CA ASP A 16 -12.68 -19.39 -103.71
C ASP A 16 -11.15 -19.57 -103.98
N CYS A 17 -10.60 -20.21 -105.05
CA CYS A 17 -10.65 -19.96 -106.52
C CYS A 17 -9.63 -18.85 -106.98
N THR A 18 -8.83 -18.88 -108.05
CA THR A 18 -8.43 -19.91 -109.05
C THR A 18 -7.21 -19.45 -109.91
N THR A 19 -6.35 -20.41 -110.27
CA THR A 19 -5.45 -20.57 -111.46
C THR A 19 -5.12 -19.40 -112.42
N GLN A 20 -3.82 -19.21 -112.76
CA GLN A 20 -3.27 -19.37 -114.14
C GLN A 20 -1.71 -19.29 -114.25
N VAL A 21 -1.16 -20.00 -115.24
CA VAL A 21 0.27 -20.08 -115.68
C VAL A 21 0.37 -19.52 -117.13
N PRO A 22 1.54 -19.16 -117.72
CA PRO A 22 2.61 -20.07 -118.22
C PRO A 22 4.05 -19.52 -117.90
N THR A 23 5.22 -19.93 -118.45
CA THR A 23 5.59 -20.76 -119.63
C THR A 23 6.97 -21.46 -119.50
N VAL A 24 7.16 -22.50 -120.30
CA VAL A 24 8.38 -23.21 -120.83
C VAL A 24 9.42 -22.23 -121.45
N VAL A 25 10.75 -22.43 -121.63
CA VAL A 25 11.66 -23.55 -122.05
C VAL A 25 13.13 -23.22 -121.65
N ASP A 26 14.20 -24.06 -121.70
CA ASP A 26 14.40 -25.48 -122.10
C ASP A 26 15.50 -26.21 -121.26
N LYS A 27 16.78 -26.24 -121.72
CA LYS A 27 17.81 -27.25 -121.34
C LYS A 27 19.29 -26.80 -121.42
N GLN A 28 20.10 -27.57 -120.66
CA GLN A 28 21.48 -28.05 -120.93
C GLN A 28 22.76 -27.29 -120.49
N ASP A 29 23.52 -28.04 -119.68
CA ASP A 29 24.96 -28.36 -119.77
C ASP A 29 26.10 -27.40 -119.35
N SER A 30 26.97 -28.03 -118.53
CA SER A 30 28.43 -27.92 -118.42
C SER A 30 29.08 -27.00 -117.37
N LYS A 31 29.93 -27.66 -116.56
CA LYS A 31 30.96 -27.18 -115.62
C LYS A 31 32.12 -26.46 -116.40
N PRO A 32 33.10 -25.75 -115.77
CA PRO A 32 33.58 -25.95 -114.39
C PRO A 32 34.05 -24.73 -113.56
N MET A 33 33.92 -24.89 -112.23
CA MET A 33 34.97 -24.71 -111.21
C MET A 33 36.21 -23.84 -111.54
N THR A 34 36.39 -22.71 -110.83
CA THR A 34 37.60 -22.53 -110.00
C THR A 34 37.39 -21.58 -108.82
N ALA A 35 37.86 -22.02 -107.65
CA ALA A 35 38.19 -21.32 -106.41
C ALA A 35 37.81 -19.83 -106.21
N LEU A 36 37.20 -19.56 -105.04
CA LEU A 36 37.93 -18.91 -103.95
C LEU A 36 37.28 -19.20 -102.57
N THR A 37 38.14 -19.23 -101.55
CA THR A 37 37.84 -19.20 -100.10
C THR A 37 36.84 -20.23 -99.55
N ASN A 38 37.39 -21.32 -99.01
CA ASN A 38 36.81 -21.95 -97.82
C ASN A 38 36.84 -20.94 -96.67
N ILE A 39 35.77 -20.17 -96.49
CA ILE A 39 35.43 -19.68 -95.16
C ILE A 39 34.72 -20.86 -94.49
N ALA A 40 35.40 -21.49 -93.53
CA ALA A 40 34.70 -22.30 -92.56
C ALA A 40 33.82 -21.33 -91.77
N VAL A 41 32.57 -21.20 -92.20
CA VAL A 41 31.53 -20.62 -91.35
C VAL A 41 31.31 -21.68 -90.28
N GLU A 42 32.03 -21.53 -89.17
CA GLU A 42 31.53 -22.01 -87.89
C GLU A 42 30.19 -21.28 -87.70
N GLU A 43 29.10 -21.97 -88.00
CA GLU A 43 27.77 -21.51 -87.60
C GLU A 43 27.79 -21.50 -86.06
N GLU A 44 28.02 -20.32 -85.49
CA GLU A 44 27.86 -20.08 -84.06
C GLU A 44 26.42 -20.43 -83.69
N THR A 45 26.23 -21.66 -83.20
CA THR A 45 24.93 -22.17 -82.80
C THR A 45 24.47 -21.39 -81.58
N LEU A 46 23.61 -20.39 -81.81
CA LEU A 46 23.00 -19.61 -80.74
C LEU A 46 22.27 -20.54 -79.77
N ARG A 47 22.77 -20.58 -78.54
CA ARG A 47 22.18 -21.28 -77.41
C ARG A 47 20.89 -20.56 -77.02
N ASP A 48 19.79 -21.30 -76.85
CA ASP A 48 18.51 -20.73 -76.43
C ASP A 48 18.58 -20.25 -74.97
N GLU A 49 18.29 -18.96 -74.74
CA GLU A 49 18.41 -18.32 -73.43
C GLU A 49 17.51 -18.94 -72.34
N THR A 50 16.44 -19.64 -72.73
CA THR A 50 15.43 -20.19 -71.80
C THR A 50 15.60 -21.70 -71.57
N TYR A 51 16.03 -22.44 -72.60
CA TYR A 51 16.05 -23.91 -72.59
C TYR A 51 17.44 -24.53 -72.81
N TYR A 52 18.52 -23.73 -72.90
CA TYR A 52 19.89 -24.24 -72.82
C TYR A 52 20.31 -24.47 -71.37
N TRP A 53 20.00 -25.65 -70.82
CA TRP A 53 20.24 -26.01 -69.43
C TRP A 53 21.74 -26.29 -69.14
N ASP A 54 22.32 -25.57 -68.18
CA ASP A 54 23.61 -25.91 -67.60
C ASP A 54 23.53 -27.23 -66.81
N THR A 55 24.54 -28.09 -66.93
CA THR A 55 24.56 -29.44 -66.34
C THR A 55 25.89 -29.74 -65.65
N VAL A 56 25.81 -30.40 -64.50
CA VAL A 56 26.96 -30.78 -63.67
C VAL A 56 27.13 -32.30 -63.67
N LYS A 57 28.39 -32.76 -63.67
CA LYS A 57 28.77 -34.17 -63.43
C LYS A 57 29.11 -34.33 -61.94
N LEU A 58 28.33 -35.13 -61.22
CA LEU A 58 28.53 -35.43 -59.79
C LEU A 58 29.00 -36.88 -59.64
N LEU A 59 30.01 -37.14 -58.82
CA LEU A 59 30.52 -38.47 -58.51
C LEU A 59 30.10 -38.87 -57.10
N VAL A 60 29.33 -39.95 -56.98
CA VAL A 60 28.85 -40.51 -55.71
C VAL A 60 29.12 -42.01 -55.72
N GLU A 61 29.89 -42.54 -54.76
CA GLU A 61 30.17 -43.99 -54.64
C GLU A 61 30.65 -44.63 -55.97
N GLY A 62 31.56 -43.95 -56.69
CA GLY A 62 32.05 -44.42 -58.00
C GLY A 62 31.06 -44.27 -59.17
N CYS A 63 29.81 -43.87 -58.93
CA CYS A 63 28.80 -43.61 -59.96
C CYS A 63 28.79 -42.13 -60.39
N ILE A 64 28.79 -41.86 -61.70
CA ILE A 64 28.68 -40.50 -62.25
C ILE A 64 27.22 -40.19 -62.61
N PHE A 65 26.72 -39.06 -62.13
CA PHE A 65 25.40 -38.52 -62.43
C PHE A 65 25.55 -37.19 -63.19
N LYS A 66 24.98 -37.06 -64.40
CA LYS A 66 24.88 -35.78 -65.13
C LYS A 66 23.48 -35.21 -64.93
N VAL A 67 23.36 -34.04 -64.28
CA VAL A 67 22.08 -33.45 -63.83
C VAL A 67 22.08 -31.93 -64.04
N PRO A 68 20.90 -31.28 -64.18
CA PRO A 68 20.82 -29.81 -64.29
C PRO A 68 21.39 -29.10 -63.06
N ARG A 69 22.30 -28.13 -63.27
CA ARG A 69 22.98 -27.40 -62.20
C ARG A 69 22.04 -26.49 -61.39
N TYR A 70 21.10 -25.84 -62.08
CA TYR A 70 20.23 -24.79 -61.53
C TYR A 70 19.57 -25.17 -60.20
N HIS A 71 18.95 -26.35 -60.14
CA HIS A 71 18.19 -26.80 -58.97
C HIS A 71 19.07 -27.05 -57.73
N PHE A 72 20.34 -27.40 -57.92
CA PHE A 72 21.30 -27.53 -56.80
C PHE A 72 21.73 -26.16 -56.27
N VAL A 73 22.06 -25.22 -57.16
CA VAL A 73 22.53 -23.88 -56.78
C VAL A 73 21.42 -23.05 -56.13
N VAL A 74 20.18 -23.17 -56.60
CA VAL A 74 19.03 -22.46 -56.02
C VAL A 74 18.54 -23.12 -54.73
N GLY A 75 18.54 -24.45 -54.65
CA GLY A 75 18.02 -25.19 -53.50
C GLY A 75 18.97 -25.33 -52.32
N SER A 76 20.28 -25.09 -52.50
CA SER A 76 21.31 -25.35 -51.49
C SER A 76 22.45 -24.33 -51.51
N THR A 77 22.74 -23.77 -50.35
CA THR A 77 23.90 -22.89 -50.11
C THR A 77 25.23 -23.64 -50.29
N TYR A 78 25.33 -24.87 -49.80
CA TYR A 78 26.48 -25.76 -49.98
C TYR A 78 26.81 -25.98 -51.45
N PHE A 79 25.81 -26.28 -52.28
CA PHE A 79 26.02 -26.47 -53.71
C PHE A 79 26.25 -25.14 -54.46
N ALA A 80 25.64 -24.03 -54.02
CA ALA A 80 25.95 -22.71 -54.57
C ALA A 80 27.43 -22.35 -54.41
N GLU A 81 28.01 -22.58 -53.23
CA GLU A 81 29.44 -22.37 -52.96
C GLU A 81 30.32 -23.38 -53.72
N LYS A 82 30.05 -24.68 -53.54
CA LYS A 82 30.87 -25.77 -54.08
C LYS A 82 30.87 -25.81 -55.62
N LEU A 83 29.77 -25.45 -56.27
CA LEU A 83 29.69 -25.38 -57.73
C LEU A 83 30.02 -23.97 -58.25
N GLY A 84 29.78 -22.91 -57.48
CA GLY A 84 30.01 -21.51 -57.89
C GLY A 84 31.43 -21.23 -58.38
N SER A 85 32.44 -21.92 -57.83
CA SER A 85 33.85 -21.80 -58.23
C SER A 85 34.26 -22.70 -59.41
N THR A 86 33.36 -23.53 -59.94
CA THR A 86 33.67 -24.40 -61.10
C THR A 86 33.53 -23.60 -62.38
N GLU A 87 34.66 -23.26 -63.00
CA GLU A 87 34.67 -22.52 -64.27
C GLU A 87 33.95 -23.29 -65.37
N LEU A 88 33.02 -22.59 -66.03
CA LEU A 88 32.28 -23.07 -67.19
C LEU A 88 33.15 -23.00 -68.45
N GLY A 89 34.18 -23.85 -68.51
CA GLY A 89 34.92 -24.06 -69.76
C GLY A 89 34.03 -24.81 -70.76
N ASP A 90 33.83 -24.25 -71.95
CA ASP A 90 32.97 -24.76 -73.05
C ASP A 90 33.27 -26.20 -73.53
N ASN A 91 34.29 -26.85 -72.97
CA ASN A 91 34.60 -28.26 -73.19
C ASN A 91 33.73 -29.16 -72.28
N GLU A 92 32.44 -29.33 -72.62
CA GLU A 92 31.50 -30.29 -71.99
C GLU A 92 32.11 -31.69 -71.75
N SER A 93 33.06 -32.09 -72.61
CA SER A 93 33.78 -33.34 -72.53
C SER A 93 34.71 -33.46 -71.30
N ASN A 94 35.47 -32.40 -70.97
CA ASN A 94 36.66 -32.49 -70.10
C ASN A 94 36.51 -31.99 -68.65
N ALA A 95 35.36 -31.39 -68.27
CA ALA A 95 35.13 -31.06 -66.87
C ALA A 95 35.14 -32.33 -65.98
N ALA A 96 36.03 -32.35 -64.99
CA ALA A 96 36.14 -33.43 -64.00
C ALA A 96 34.88 -33.50 -63.11
N PRO A 97 34.40 -34.69 -62.73
CA PRO A 97 33.19 -34.80 -61.93
C PRO A 97 33.45 -34.34 -60.49
N VAL A 98 32.51 -33.57 -59.93
CA VAL A 98 32.59 -33.09 -58.55
C VAL A 98 32.25 -34.23 -57.61
N SER A 99 33.20 -34.65 -56.76
CA SER A 99 32.97 -35.72 -55.79
C SER A 99 32.08 -35.24 -54.64
N LEU A 100 31.07 -36.05 -54.31
CA LEU A 100 30.24 -35.89 -53.12
C LEU A 100 30.52 -37.04 -52.16
N GLU A 101 30.91 -36.67 -50.95
CA GLU A 101 31.14 -37.59 -49.84
C GLU A 101 29.91 -37.62 -48.93
N GLY A 102 29.77 -38.68 -48.13
CA GLY A 102 28.65 -38.83 -47.18
C GLY A 102 27.32 -39.33 -47.77
N ALA A 103 27.31 -39.82 -49.01
CA ALA A 103 26.13 -40.42 -49.63
C ALA A 103 26.48 -41.68 -50.45
N THR A 104 25.61 -42.69 -50.41
CA THR A 104 25.63 -43.82 -51.36
C THR A 104 24.94 -43.47 -52.67
N ALA A 105 25.25 -44.20 -53.73
CA ALA A 105 24.63 -44.04 -55.04
C ALA A 105 23.13 -44.43 -55.06
N SER A 106 22.66 -45.22 -54.07
CA SER A 106 21.23 -45.50 -53.87
C SER A 106 20.53 -44.34 -53.15
N GLN A 107 21.08 -43.85 -52.04
CA GLN A 107 20.55 -42.69 -51.33
C GLN A 107 20.44 -41.46 -52.26
N PHE A 108 21.48 -41.20 -53.07
CA PHE A 108 21.45 -40.09 -54.00
C PHE A 108 20.39 -40.23 -55.10
N ARG A 109 20.05 -41.45 -55.54
CA ARG A 109 18.93 -41.67 -56.48
C ARG A 109 17.58 -41.33 -55.86
N ILE A 110 17.38 -41.61 -54.56
CA ILE A 110 16.16 -41.23 -53.83
C ILE A 110 16.06 -39.70 -53.75
N PHE A 111 17.17 -39.01 -53.45
CA PHE A 111 17.22 -37.55 -53.45
C PHE A 111 16.95 -36.94 -54.84
N LEU A 112 17.54 -37.50 -55.89
CA LEU A 112 17.28 -37.10 -57.28
C LEU A 112 15.84 -37.38 -57.74
N LYS A 113 15.16 -38.42 -57.23
CA LYS A 113 13.74 -38.70 -57.50
C LYS A 113 12.83 -37.57 -56.96
N LEU A 114 13.23 -36.90 -55.88
CA LEU A 114 12.54 -35.71 -55.36
C LEU A 114 12.90 -34.45 -56.17
N LEU A 115 14.19 -34.24 -56.46
CA LEU A 115 14.68 -33.03 -57.15
C LEU A 115 14.30 -32.99 -58.65
N PHE A 116 14.22 -34.14 -59.32
CA PHE A 116 13.89 -34.29 -60.74
C PHE A 116 12.87 -35.41 -60.98
N PRO A 117 11.56 -35.13 -60.82
CA PRO A 117 10.50 -36.11 -61.05
C PRO A 117 10.45 -36.60 -62.50
N ILE A 118 10.71 -37.90 -62.73
CA ILE A 118 10.84 -38.49 -64.08
C ILE A 118 9.46 -38.77 -64.74
N HIS A 119 8.38 -38.81 -63.96
CA HIS A 119 7.03 -39.17 -64.42
C HIS A 119 6.00 -38.12 -63.98
N THR A 120 5.72 -37.14 -64.84
CA THR A 120 5.00 -35.90 -64.47
C THR A 120 3.53 -35.84 -64.92
N ALA A 121 2.99 -36.88 -65.55
CA ALA A 121 1.66 -36.82 -66.16
C ALA A 121 0.48 -37.02 -65.17
N SER A 122 0.58 -37.94 -64.21
CA SER A 122 -0.46 -38.18 -63.19
C SER A 122 0.02 -39.16 -62.10
N THR A 123 1.02 -38.77 -61.29
CA THR A 123 1.46 -39.61 -60.16
C THR A 123 1.92 -38.71 -59.01
N THR A 124 1.22 -38.78 -57.89
CA THR A 124 1.70 -38.25 -56.61
C THR A 124 3.01 -38.94 -56.27
N LEU A 125 4.09 -38.18 -56.09
CA LEU A 125 5.38 -38.73 -55.66
C LEU A 125 5.21 -39.34 -54.26
N SER A 126 5.16 -40.67 -54.19
CA SER A 126 5.20 -41.40 -52.95
C SER A 126 6.64 -41.79 -52.61
N PHE A 127 6.96 -41.59 -51.33
CA PHE A 127 8.19 -42.05 -50.71
C PHE A 127 7.84 -42.87 -49.46
N THR A 128 8.59 -43.93 -49.19
CA THR A 128 8.48 -44.69 -47.94
C THR A 128 9.05 -43.90 -46.76
N LYS A 129 8.81 -44.35 -45.52
CA LYS A 129 9.44 -43.79 -44.31
C LYS A 129 10.97 -43.79 -44.45
N ASP A 130 11.56 -44.90 -44.87
CA ASP A 130 13.01 -45.03 -45.09
C ASP A 130 13.53 -44.07 -46.19
N GLU A 131 12.79 -43.91 -47.30
CA GLU A 131 13.15 -42.93 -48.33
C GLU A 131 13.10 -41.49 -47.79
N TRP A 132 12.12 -41.15 -46.94
CA TRP A 132 12.06 -39.85 -46.28
C TRP A 132 13.19 -39.63 -45.27
N LEU A 133 13.63 -40.66 -44.54
CA LEU A 133 14.79 -40.58 -43.66
C LEU A 133 16.08 -40.28 -44.46
N VAL A 134 16.25 -40.92 -45.60
CA VAL A 134 17.35 -40.63 -46.54
C VAL A 134 17.28 -39.21 -47.10
N ILE A 135 16.08 -38.73 -47.45
CA ILE A 135 15.89 -37.34 -47.90
C ILE A 135 16.23 -36.36 -46.76
N LEU A 136 15.82 -36.65 -45.53
CA LEU A 136 16.14 -35.84 -44.35
C LEU A 136 17.65 -35.78 -44.10
N GLU A 137 18.34 -36.92 -44.11
CA GLU A 137 19.79 -37.02 -43.96
C GLU A 137 20.54 -36.17 -45.01
N LEU A 138 20.25 -36.40 -46.30
CA LEU A 138 20.94 -35.71 -47.40
C LEU A 138 20.59 -34.22 -47.52
N SER A 139 19.33 -33.84 -47.25
CA SER A 139 18.94 -32.43 -47.21
C SER A 139 19.57 -31.66 -46.04
N THR A 140 19.87 -32.35 -44.94
CA THR A 140 20.64 -31.80 -43.81
C THR A 140 22.10 -31.62 -44.20
N LEU A 141 22.75 -32.70 -44.68
CA LEU A 141 24.16 -32.71 -45.09
C LEU A 141 24.50 -31.67 -46.16
N TRP A 142 23.57 -31.41 -47.08
CA TRP A 142 23.76 -30.47 -48.19
C TRP A 142 22.94 -29.18 -48.05
N HIS A 143 22.41 -28.85 -46.86
CA HIS A 143 21.70 -27.60 -46.59
C HIS A 143 20.56 -27.27 -47.58
N PHE A 144 19.76 -28.27 -47.98
CA PHE A 144 18.50 -28.07 -48.69
C PHE A 144 17.36 -27.82 -47.70
N HIS A 145 17.25 -26.59 -47.21
CA HIS A 145 16.30 -26.20 -46.16
C HIS A 145 14.84 -26.60 -46.45
N GLU A 146 14.36 -26.32 -47.67
CA GLU A 146 12.98 -26.66 -48.08
C GLU A 146 12.71 -28.16 -48.11
N PHE A 147 13.69 -28.97 -48.55
CA PHE A 147 13.52 -30.43 -48.61
C PHE A 147 13.64 -31.07 -47.22
N ARG A 148 14.46 -30.48 -46.35
CA ARG A 148 14.55 -30.86 -44.94
C ARG A 148 13.24 -30.59 -44.20
N LYS A 149 12.62 -29.42 -44.42
CA LYS A 149 11.28 -29.07 -43.92
C LYS A 149 10.24 -30.09 -44.41
N LEU A 150 10.17 -30.31 -45.73
CA LEU A 150 9.24 -31.27 -46.33
C LEU A 150 9.41 -32.69 -45.77
N ALA A 151 10.64 -33.16 -45.58
CA ALA A 151 10.91 -34.47 -45.00
C ALA A 151 10.48 -34.55 -43.52
N LYS A 152 10.70 -33.50 -42.72
CA LYS A 152 10.18 -33.41 -41.34
C LYS A 152 8.65 -33.48 -41.32
N ASP A 153 7.97 -32.69 -42.15
CA ASP A 153 6.51 -32.63 -42.21
C ASP A 153 5.88 -33.98 -42.58
N HIS A 154 6.54 -34.77 -43.43
CA HIS A 154 6.11 -36.13 -43.77
C HIS A 154 6.48 -37.19 -42.72
N LEU A 155 7.57 -37.01 -41.98
CA LEU A 155 8.02 -37.97 -40.97
C LEU A 155 7.33 -37.78 -39.62
N GLU A 156 7.09 -36.55 -39.16
CA GLU A 156 6.53 -36.26 -37.83
C GLU A 156 5.22 -37.04 -37.54
N PRO A 157 4.25 -37.18 -38.48
CA PRO A 157 3.04 -37.99 -38.26
C PRO A 157 3.25 -39.52 -38.30
N GLN A 158 4.48 -40.00 -38.51
CA GLN A 158 4.84 -41.43 -38.60
C GLN A 158 5.80 -41.86 -37.47
N LEU A 159 6.07 -40.98 -36.50
CA LEU A 159 6.96 -41.22 -35.36
C LEU A 159 6.16 -41.44 -34.08
N ASP A 160 5.56 -42.64 -33.94
CA ASP A 160 4.79 -43.01 -32.74
C ASP A 160 5.68 -43.56 -31.60
N ASP A 161 6.86 -44.11 -31.92
CA ASP A 161 7.79 -44.66 -30.92
C ASP A 161 8.64 -43.53 -30.31
N PRO A 162 8.57 -43.28 -28.98
CA PRO A 162 9.39 -42.24 -28.35
C PRO A 162 10.89 -42.53 -28.39
N ILE A 163 11.31 -43.79 -28.53
CA ILE A 163 12.74 -44.15 -28.68
C ILE A 163 13.22 -43.73 -30.09
N GLU A 164 12.44 -44.05 -31.12
CA GLU A 164 12.68 -43.59 -32.49
C GLU A 164 12.70 -42.06 -32.58
N GLN A 165 11.76 -41.36 -31.92
CA GLN A 165 11.75 -39.89 -31.86
C GLN A 165 13.05 -39.30 -31.29
N ILE A 166 13.59 -39.87 -30.20
CA ILE A 166 14.85 -39.40 -29.59
C ILE A 166 16.04 -39.67 -30.51
N VAL A 167 16.13 -40.89 -31.07
CA VAL A 167 17.26 -41.28 -31.91
C VAL A 167 17.29 -40.48 -33.21
N LEU A 168 16.16 -40.36 -33.91
CA LEU A 168 16.06 -39.57 -35.14
C LEU A 168 16.13 -38.07 -34.87
N GLY A 169 15.53 -37.59 -33.78
CA GLY A 169 15.61 -36.18 -33.37
C GLY A 169 17.04 -35.73 -33.10
N ARG A 170 17.87 -36.58 -32.50
CA ARG A 170 19.31 -36.34 -32.35
C ARG A 170 20.04 -36.39 -33.69
N ALA A 171 19.87 -37.48 -34.45
CA ALA A 171 20.57 -37.67 -35.73
C ALA A 171 20.26 -36.61 -36.79
N ALA A 172 19.02 -36.10 -36.79
CA ALA A 172 18.56 -35.07 -37.70
C ALA A 172 18.51 -33.67 -37.06
N TYR A 173 19.00 -33.44 -35.84
CA TYR A 173 18.95 -32.12 -35.18
C TYR A 173 17.54 -31.49 -35.18
N VAL A 174 16.56 -32.22 -34.63
CA VAL A 174 15.17 -31.78 -34.46
C VAL A 174 14.81 -31.84 -32.97
N PRO A 175 14.97 -30.74 -32.21
CA PRO A 175 14.77 -30.70 -30.75
C PRO A 175 13.38 -31.15 -30.34
N LYS A 176 12.36 -30.73 -31.10
CA LYS A 176 10.95 -31.05 -30.87
C LYS A 176 10.68 -32.56 -30.74
N TRP A 177 11.32 -33.37 -31.57
CA TRP A 177 11.18 -34.84 -31.52
C TRP A 177 11.87 -35.41 -30.27
N VAL A 178 13.04 -34.89 -29.90
CA VAL A 178 13.77 -35.32 -28.70
C VAL A 178 12.99 -34.98 -27.42
N SER A 179 12.49 -33.74 -27.28
CA SER A 179 11.67 -33.31 -26.15
C SER A 179 10.38 -34.14 -26.02
N ASN A 180 9.63 -34.31 -27.12
CA ASN A 180 8.40 -35.10 -27.11
C ASN A 180 8.66 -36.57 -26.74
N GLY A 181 9.77 -37.14 -27.21
CA GLY A 181 10.20 -38.49 -26.83
C GLY A 181 10.54 -38.58 -25.34
N TYR A 182 11.21 -37.58 -24.76
CA TYR A 182 11.47 -37.53 -23.32
C TYR A 182 10.21 -37.37 -22.49
N GLU A 183 9.31 -36.45 -22.84
CA GLU A 183 8.02 -36.26 -22.16
C GLU A 183 7.17 -37.53 -22.22
N THR A 184 7.08 -38.15 -23.40
CA THR A 184 6.39 -39.44 -23.58
C THR A 184 7.03 -40.54 -22.75
N LEU A 185 8.37 -40.63 -22.70
CA LEU A 185 9.05 -41.58 -21.82
C LEU A 185 8.83 -41.28 -20.34
N VAL A 186 8.77 -40.02 -19.89
CA VAL A 186 8.50 -39.71 -18.47
C VAL A 186 7.04 -40.02 -18.11
N ALA A 187 6.09 -39.80 -19.02
CA ALA A 187 4.68 -40.12 -18.81
C ALA A 187 4.34 -41.63 -18.94
N ARG A 188 5.14 -42.42 -19.68
CA ARG A 188 4.89 -43.86 -19.92
C ARG A 188 4.98 -44.67 -18.61
N LEU A 189 3.93 -45.45 -18.34
CA LEU A 189 3.87 -46.36 -17.17
C LEU A 189 4.96 -47.45 -17.21
N ASP A 190 5.22 -48.01 -18.39
CA ASP A 190 6.22 -49.06 -18.57
C ASP A 190 7.64 -48.54 -18.35
N CYS A 191 8.46 -49.35 -17.68
CA CYS A 191 9.90 -49.11 -17.48
C CYS A 191 10.64 -48.97 -18.83
N ILE A 192 11.75 -48.26 -18.82
CA ILE A 192 12.69 -48.24 -19.94
C ILE A 192 13.52 -49.52 -19.84
N ASN A 193 13.47 -50.38 -20.85
CA ASN A 193 14.20 -51.64 -20.85
C ASN A 193 15.69 -51.46 -21.21
N GLU A 194 16.50 -52.52 -21.10
CA GLU A 194 17.95 -52.44 -21.34
C GLU A 194 18.28 -52.02 -22.78
N GLU A 195 17.61 -52.60 -23.79
CA GLU A 195 17.79 -52.26 -25.22
C GLU A 195 17.38 -50.81 -25.55
N GLU A 196 16.30 -50.33 -24.95
CA GLU A 196 15.87 -48.92 -25.04
C GLU A 196 16.91 -47.99 -24.40
N SER A 197 17.49 -48.40 -23.27
CA SER A 197 18.52 -47.63 -22.56
C SER A 197 19.83 -47.52 -23.33
N GLU A 198 20.19 -48.54 -24.10
CA GLU A 198 21.35 -48.51 -24.99
C GLU A 198 21.11 -47.53 -26.15
N LYS A 199 19.92 -47.55 -26.77
CA LYS A 199 19.56 -46.67 -27.90
C LYS A 199 19.53 -45.18 -27.52
N ILE A 200 18.97 -44.82 -26.36
CA ILE A 200 18.90 -43.42 -25.90
C ILE A 200 20.12 -43.01 -25.05
N GLY A 201 21.00 -43.95 -24.72
CA GLY A 201 22.17 -43.77 -23.87
C GLY A 201 21.85 -43.78 -22.38
N HIS A 202 22.57 -44.61 -21.61
CA HIS A 202 22.27 -44.87 -20.20
C HIS A 202 22.21 -43.62 -19.30
N LEU A 203 23.00 -42.57 -19.59
CA LEU A 203 22.95 -41.30 -18.83
C LEU A 203 21.60 -40.59 -19.02
N THR A 204 21.07 -40.56 -20.24
CA THR A 204 19.73 -40.07 -20.56
C THR A 204 18.68 -40.89 -19.81
N THR A 205 18.80 -42.22 -19.82
CA THR A 205 17.90 -43.13 -19.09
C THR A 205 17.87 -42.85 -17.59
N VAL A 206 19.03 -42.66 -16.95
CA VAL A 206 19.11 -42.29 -15.53
C VAL A 206 18.44 -40.94 -15.26
N ARG A 207 18.68 -39.93 -16.11
CA ARG A 207 18.02 -38.61 -16.01
C ARG A 207 16.49 -38.73 -16.12
N LEU A 208 15.99 -39.53 -17.06
CA LEU A 208 14.55 -39.79 -17.24
C LEU A 208 13.93 -40.53 -16.04
N TYR A 209 14.63 -41.50 -15.45
CA TYR A 209 14.17 -42.17 -14.22
C TYR A 209 14.09 -41.23 -13.01
N ILE A 210 15.03 -40.29 -12.89
CA ILE A 210 14.97 -39.24 -11.85
C ILE A 210 13.74 -38.35 -12.07
N LEU A 211 13.49 -37.89 -13.30
CA LEU A 211 12.32 -37.06 -13.65
C LEU A 211 10.99 -37.78 -13.38
N ARG A 212 10.90 -39.08 -13.72
CA ARG A 212 9.76 -39.94 -13.37
C ARG A 212 9.52 -39.99 -11.85
N HIS A 213 10.57 -40.08 -11.04
CA HIS A 213 10.45 -40.11 -9.58
C HIS A 213 10.07 -38.73 -8.99
N GLU A 214 10.54 -37.65 -9.60
CA GLU A 214 10.22 -36.27 -9.22
C GLU A 214 8.80 -35.84 -9.63
N CYS A 215 8.06 -36.67 -10.38
CA CYS A 215 6.72 -36.40 -10.91
C CYS A 215 6.60 -35.06 -11.66
N SER A 216 7.70 -34.59 -12.27
CA SER A 216 7.81 -33.25 -12.82
C SER A 216 8.11 -33.29 -14.31
N LEU A 217 7.06 -33.13 -15.13
CA LEU A 217 7.18 -32.99 -16.58
C LEU A 217 7.79 -31.62 -16.95
N ASP A 218 7.42 -30.55 -16.23
CA ASP A 218 8.02 -29.21 -16.39
C ASP A 218 9.55 -29.18 -16.16
N SER A 219 10.10 -30.21 -15.49
CA SER A 219 11.54 -30.38 -15.26
C SER A 219 12.28 -31.04 -16.43
N VAL A 220 11.58 -31.63 -17.42
CA VAL A 220 12.21 -32.24 -18.62
C VAL A 220 13.01 -31.19 -19.38
N THR A 221 12.39 -30.07 -19.74
CA THR A 221 13.03 -28.96 -20.46
C THR A 221 14.17 -28.34 -19.65
N SER A 222 14.07 -28.32 -18.31
CA SER A 222 15.15 -27.82 -17.45
C SER A 222 16.35 -28.77 -17.40
N ARG A 223 16.13 -30.08 -17.17
CA ARG A 223 17.22 -31.07 -17.03
C ARG A 223 17.90 -31.44 -18.34
N PHE A 224 17.23 -31.28 -19.47
CA PHE A 224 17.80 -31.47 -20.81
C PHE A 224 18.07 -30.15 -21.55
N SER A 225 17.99 -29.00 -20.85
CA SER A 225 18.15 -27.66 -21.45
C SER A 225 19.41 -27.51 -22.29
N GLU A 226 20.57 -28.01 -21.83
CA GLU A 226 21.83 -27.99 -22.58
C GLU A 226 21.70 -28.74 -23.93
N GLU A 227 21.21 -29.98 -23.90
CA GLU A 227 21.06 -30.84 -25.09
C GLU A 227 20.00 -30.30 -26.06
N ILE A 228 18.86 -29.84 -25.55
CA ILE A 228 17.81 -29.22 -26.37
C ILE A 228 18.31 -27.92 -26.99
N HIS A 229 19.07 -27.10 -26.26
CA HIS A 229 19.61 -25.84 -26.77
C HIS A 229 20.68 -26.04 -27.85
N GLU A 230 21.57 -27.04 -27.71
CA GLU A 230 22.52 -27.42 -28.76
C GLU A 230 21.79 -27.85 -30.04
N LEU A 231 20.74 -28.66 -29.92
CA LEU A 231 19.91 -29.07 -31.05
C LEU A 231 19.16 -27.87 -31.67
N GLU A 232 18.67 -26.92 -30.87
CA GLU A 232 17.96 -25.71 -31.34
C GLU A 232 18.87 -24.78 -32.13
N GLN A 233 20.13 -24.61 -31.71
CA GLN A 233 21.12 -23.83 -32.44
C GLN A 233 21.33 -24.44 -33.84
N ILE A 234 21.59 -25.74 -33.91
CA ILE A 234 21.81 -26.45 -35.19
C ILE A 234 20.53 -26.44 -36.04
N GLU A 235 19.34 -26.61 -35.45
CA GLU A 235 18.09 -26.51 -36.20
C GLU A 235 17.89 -25.09 -36.77
N SER A 236 18.29 -24.04 -36.05
CA SER A 236 18.15 -22.64 -36.51
C SER A 236 18.96 -22.35 -37.78
N ASP A 237 20.16 -22.93 -37.90
CA ASP A 237 20.97 -22.90 -39.11
C ASP A 237 20.26 -23.59 -40.28
N HIS A 238 19.46 -24.63 -39.99
CA HIS A 238 18.71 -25.37 -40.99
C HIS A 238 17.31 -24.82 -41.33
N ARG A 239 16.81 -23.79 -40.65
CA ARG A 239 15.49 -23.19 -40.95
C ARG A 239 15.40 -22.56 -42.34
N THR A 240 14.24 -22.65 -42.97
CA THR A 240 13.94 -21.92 -44.22
C THR A 240 13.89 -20.40 -43.99
N SER A 241 13.95 -19.60 -45.06
CA SER A 241 13.84 -18.14 -44.94
C SER A 241 12.49 -17.71 -44.35
N GLU A 242 11.42 -18.44 -44.66
CA GLU A 242 10.08 -18.24 -44.09
C GLU A 242 10.06 -18.56 -42.59
N GLU A 243 10.58 -19.72 -42.18
CA GLU A 243 10.64 -20.15 -40.78
C GLU A 243 11.49 -19.20 -39.91
N ARG A 244 12.57 -18.64 -40.47
CA ARG A 244 13.39 -17.63 -39.78
C ARG A 244 12.63 -16.32 -39.55
N LEU A 245 11.78 -15.90 -40.49
CA LEU A 245 10.94 -14.71 -40.35
C LEU A 245 9.84 -14.94 -39.32
N LEU A 246 9.13 -16.07 -39.40
CA LEU A 246 8.08 -16.44 -38.44
C LEU A 246 8.64 -16.55 -37.01
N ALA A 247 9.73 -17.28 -36.82
CA ALA A 247 10.36 -17.42 -35.50
C ALA A 247 10.88 -16.08 -34.95
N ALA A 248 11.31 -15.15 -35.82
CA ALA A 248 11.71 -13.80 -35.39
C ALA A 248 10.50 -12.92 -35.02
N GLU A 249 9.35 -13.11 -35.65
CA GLU A 249 8.08 -12.46 -35.29
C GLU A 249 7.53 -13.02 -33.97
N GLU A 250 7.50 -14.35 -33.82
CA GLU A 250 7.14 -15.04 -32.57
C GLU A 250 8.02 -14.60 -31.40
N ALA A 251 9.35 -14.57 -31.57
CA ALA A 251 10.27 -14.11 -30.54
C ALA A 251 10.03 -12.65 -30.14
N ARG A 252 9.69 -11.77 -31.08
CA ARG A 252 9.30 -10.37 -30.79
C ARG A 252 7.99 -10.31 -30.00
N MET A 253 6.98 -11.11 -30.38
CA MET A 253 5.71 -11.18 -29.67
C MET A 253 5.88 -11.69 -28.24
N VAL A 254 6.69 -12.73 -28.03
CA VAL A 254 7.04 -13.24 -26.69
C VAL A 254 7.76 -12.17 -25.86
N GLN A 255 8.71 -11.44 -26.45
CA GLN A 255 9.41 -10.35 -25.79
C GLN A 255 8.47 -9.19 -25.42
N GLU A 256 7.53 -8.81 -26.30
CA GLU A 256 6.53 -7.78 -26.02
C GLU A 256 5.57 -8.19 -24.89
N LEU A 257 5.14 -9.46 -24.87
CA LEU A 257 4.31 -10.00 -23.80
C LEU A 257 5.05 -10.02 -22.45
N ALA A 258 6.32 -10.44 -22.43
CA ALA A 258 7.15 -10.43 -21.23
C ALA A 258 7.35 -9.01 -20.67
N LEU A 259 7.58 -8.01 -21.54
CA LEU A 259 7.66 -6.61 -21.13
C LEU A 259 6.35 -6.11 -20.52
N LYS A 260 5.20 -6.42 -21.12
CA LYS A 260 3.87 -6.06 -20.57
C LYS A 260 3.55 -6.76 -19.25
N GLU A 261 4.08 -7.96 -19.03
CA GLU A 261 3.96 -8.65 -17.75
C GLU A 261 4.82 -7.99 -16.67
N GLU A 262 6.08 -7.65 -16.98
CA GLU A 262 6.95 -6.95 -16.02
C GLU A 262 6.44 -5.53 -15.71
N GLU A 263 5.94 -4.79 -16.71
CA GLU A 263 5.27 -3.50 -16.49
C GLU A 263 4.08 -3.62 -15.52
N ARG A 264 3.28 -4.68 -15.64
CA ARG A 264 2.14 -4.97 -14.76
C ARG A 264 2.62 -5.28 -13.33
N ARG A 265 3.65 -6.11 -13.18
CA ARG A 265 4.27 -6.42 -11.87
C ARG A 265 4.80 -5.17 -11.19
N VAL A 266 5.45 -4.27 -11.94
CA VAL A 266 5.92 -2.97 -11.44
C VAL A 266 4.75 -2.04 -11.07
N GLN A 267 3.64 -2.06 -11.80
CA GLN A 267 2.43 -1.30 -11.44
C GLN A 267 1.79 -1.85 -10.16
N GLU A 268 1.66 -3.17 -10.02
CA GLU A 268 1.13 -3.81 -8.82
C GLU A 268 1.98 -3.49 -7.58
N LEU A 269 3.32 -3.54 -7.69
CA LEU A 269 4.23 -3.14 -6.62
C LEU A 269 4.07 -1.67 -6.21
N LYS A 270 3.95 -0.75 -7.17
CA LYS A 270 3.72 0.68 -6.87
C LYS A 270 2.42 0.92 -6.11
N VAL A 271 1.34 0.22 -6.49
CA VAL A 271 0.06 0.30 -5.76
C VAL A 271 0.20 -0.21 -4.32
N LEU A 272 0.98 -1.27 -4.10
CA LEU A 272 1.27 -1.77 -2.75
C LEU A 272 2.09 -0.77 -1.92
N GLU A 273 3.11 -0.14 -2.51
CA GLU A 273 3.92 0.91 -1.86
C GLU A 273 3.06 2.14 -1.49
N GLU A 274 2.17 2.61 -2.39
CA GLU A 274 1.24 3.71 -2.11
C GLU A 274 0.26 3.38 -0.97
N VAL A 275 -0.27 2.15 -0.94
CA VAL A 275 -1.15 1.67 0.14
C VAL A 275 -0.41 1.58 1.48
N GLU A 276 0.84 1.13 1.50
CA GLU A 276 1.66 1.10 2.72
C GLU A 276 2.02 2.51 3.21
N ALA A 277 2.40 3.41 2.31
CA ALA A 277 2.65 4.82 2.65
C ALA A 277 1.41 5.49 3.24
N ALA A 278 0.23 5.28 2.66
CA ALA A 278 -1.04 5.78 3.18
C ALA A 278 -1.37 5.20 4.57
N ARG A 279 -1.08 3.91 4.81
CA ARG A 279 -1.25 3.26 6.12
C ARG A 279 -0.35 3.90 7.18
N LEU A 280 0.92 4.15 6.86
CA LEU A 280 1.88 4.79 7.77
C LEU A 280 1.47 6.23 8.10
N ALA A 281 1.11 7.03 7.09
CA ALA A 281 0.63 8.40 7.30
C ALA A 281 -0.63 8.45 8.18
N ALA A 282 -1.58 7.52 7.98
CA ALA A 282 -2.78 7.42 8.81
C ALA A 282 -2.49 6.97 10.26
N GLU A 283 -1.39 6.24 10.50
CA GLU A 283 -0.94 5.90 11.86
C GLU A 283 -0.27 7.10 12.53
N GLU A 284 0.57 7.85 11.82
CA GLU A 284 1.20 9.07 12.32
C GLU A 284 0.17 10.14 12.68
N GLU A 285 -0.84 10.37 11.82
CA GLU A 285 -1.95 11.28 12.09
C GLU A 285 -2.71 10.90 13.38
N LYS A 286 -3.01 9.60 13.56
CA LYS A 286 -3.64 9.10 14.80
C LYS A 286 -2.76 9.32 16.04
N ARG A 287 -1.44 9.17 15.91
CA ARG A 287 -0.50 9.45 17.01
C ARG A 287 -0.49 10.94 17.35
N ARG A 288 -0.53 11.84 16.36
CA ARG A 288 -0.60 13.30 16.60
C ARG A 288 -1.89 13.69 17.32
N ILE A 289 -3.05 13.25 16.82
CA ILE A 289 -4.36 13.49 17.45
C ILE A 289 -4.38 12.95 18.89
N ALA A 290 -3.85 11.75 19.13
CA ALA A 290 -3.78 11.17 20.46
C ALA A 290 -2.82 11.92 21.42
N GLN A 291 -1.80 12.61 20.90
CA GLN A 291 -0.95 13.49 21.70
C GLN A 291 -1.67 14.81 22.02
N GLU A 292 -2.28 15.46 21.02
CA GLU A 292 -3.05 16.69 21.19
C GLU A 292 -4.18 16.52 22.22
N LEU A 293 -4.91 15.39 22.18
CA LEU A 293 -5.93 15.05 23.18
C LEU A 293 -5.34 14.91 24.59
N LYS A 294 -4.21 14.20 24.76
CA LYS A 294 -3.54 14.06 26.07
C LYS A 294 -3.02 15.39 26.61
N GLU A 295 -2.59 16.30 25.75
CA GLU A 295 -2.16 17.65 26.14
C GLU A 295 -3.36 18.51 26.55
N SER A 296 -4.48 18.41 25.82
CA SER A 296 -5.75 19.05 26.19
C SER A 296 -6.31 18.54 27.52
N GLU A 297 -6.35 17.22 27.74
CA GLU A 297 -6.79 16.60 28.99
C GLU A 297 -5.93 17.06 30.18
N LYS A 298 -4.60 17.10 30.01
CA LYS A 298 -3.68 17.62 31.05
C LYS A 298 -3.90 19.10 31.33
N ALA A 299 -4.14 19.91 30.29
CA ALA A 299 -4.42 21.33 30.43
C ALA A 299 -5.75 21.57 31.17
N GLU A 300 -6.78 20.77 30.88
CA GLU A 300 -8.06 20.81 31.60
C GLU A 300 -7.92 20.38 33.06
N GLN A 301 -7.23 19.26 33.33
CA GLN A 301 -6.93 18.81 34.70
C GLN A 301 -6.14 19.87 35.49
N ALA A 302 -5.16 20.53 34.87
CA ALA A 302 -4.42 21.63 35.50
C ALA A 302 -5.33 22.84 35.79
N ARG A 303 -6.27 23.19 34.90
CA ARG A 303 -7.25 24.26 35.14
C ARG A 303 -8.19 23.93 36.30
N VAL A 304 -8.68 22.69 36.38
CA VAL A 304 -9.52 22.21 37.49
C VAL A 304 -8.73 22.27 38.81
N ALA A 305 -7.50 21.75 38.84
CA ALA A 305 -6.67 21.78 40.05
C ALA A 305 -6.35 23.21 40.55
N VAL A 306 -6.14 24.17 39.64
CA VAL A 306 -5.98 25.60 39.98
C VAL A 306 -7.26 26.17 40.58
N GLU A 307 -8.43 25.83 40.03
CA GLU A 307 -9.72 26.29 40.54
C GLU A 307 -10.05 25.66 41.91
N GLU A 308 -9.80 24.37 42.09
CA GLU A 308 -9.93 23.69 43.39
C GLU A 308 -9.00 24.31 44.44
N ALA A 309 -7.74 24.59 44.09
CA ALA A 309 -6.81 25.28 44.99
C ALA A 309 -7.26 26.71 45.34
N ARG A 310 -7.92 27.41 44.41
CA ARG A 310 -8.55 28.72 44.66
C ARG A 310 -9.71 28.61 45.65
N ILE A 311 -10.59 27.63 45.47
CA ILE A 311 -11.72 27.36 46.38
C ILE A 311 -11.23 26.98 47.77
N VAL A 312 -10.23 26.10 47.88
CA VAL A 312 -9.63 25.70 49.17
C VAL A 312 -9.00 26.90 49.88
N ARG A 313 -8.23 27.74 49.17
CA ARG A 313 -7.67 28.97 49.75
C ARG A 313 -8.78 29.89 50.27
N ARG A 314 -9.84 30.10 49.49
CA ARG A 314 -10.95 30.96 49.91
C ARG A 314 -11.71 30.41 51.13
N LYS A 315 -11.83 29.09 51.28
CA LYS A 315 -12.38 28.46 52.48
C LYS A 315 -11.49 28.73 53.71
N LEU A 316 -10.18 28.55 53.58
CA LEU A 316 -9.23 28.81 54.68
C LEU A 316 -9.24 30.29 55.11
N GLU A 317 -9.31 31.23 54.15
CA GLU A 317 -9.47 32.66 54.43
C GLU A 317 -10.76 32.93 55.25
N LEU A 318 -11.88 32.34 54.85
CA LEU A 318 -13.16 32.49 55.56
C LEU A 318 -13.11 31.84 56.95
N GLU A 319 -12.51 30.66 57.11
CA GLU A 319 -12.31 30.02 58.43
C GLU A 319 -11.37 30.83 59.35
N GLU A 320 -10.42 31.59 58.80
CA GLU A 320 -9.60 32.55 59.57
C GLU A 320 -10.38 33.81 59.95
N GLU A 321 -11.20 34.35 59.04
CA GLU A 321 -12.10 35.46 59.33
C GLU A 321 -13.13 35.08 60.41
N GLU A 322 -13.77 33.92 60.31
CA GLU A 322 -14.69 33.37 61.33
C GLU A 322 -14.00 33.20 62.68
N ARG A 323 -12.79 32.64 62.73
CA ARG A 323 -12.01 32.52 63.97
C ARG A 323 -11.66 33.88 64.57
N ARG A 324 -11.34 34.89 63.75
CA ARG A 324 -11.10 36.27 64.21
C ARG A 324 -12.36 36.92 64.76
N ILE A 325 -13.50 36.77 64.08
CA ILE A 325 -14.80 37.29 64.53
C ILE A 325 -15.20 36.61 65.85
N ALA A 326 -15.11 35.28 65.94
CA ALA A 326 -15.42 34.53 67.16
C ALA A 326 -14.52 34.91 68.33
N LYS A 327 -13.23 35.21 68.10
CA LYS A 327 -12.33 35.74 69.13
C LYS A 327 -12.75 37.14 69.58
N GLY A 328 -13.01 38.05 68.64
CA GLY A 328 -13.44 39.41 68.96
C GLY A 328 -14.79 39.46 69.70
N LEU A 329 -15.73 38.57 69.37
CA LEU A 329 -16.99 38.42 70.10
C LEU A 329 -16.77 37.96 71.54
N LYS A 330 -15.85 37.03 71.80
CA LYS A 330 -15.51 36.62 73.17
C LYS A 330 -14.83 37.74 73.96
N GLU A 331 -13.90 38.47 73.34
CA GLU A 331 -13.23 39.60 73.98
C GLU A 331 -14.24 40.71 74.34
N LEU A 332 -15.26 40.95 73.50
CA LEU A 332 -16.36 41.86 73.80
C LEU A 332 -17.29 41.32 74.90
N GLU A 333 -17.62 40.03 74.92
CA GLU A 333 -18.44 39.41 75.97
C GLU A 333 -17.74 39.45 77.33
N GLU A 334 -16.43 39.19 77.37
CA GLU A 334 -15.57 39.34 78.56
C GLU A 334 -15.49 40.81 79.02
N GLU A 335 -15.37 41.78 78.10
CA GLU A 335 -15.37 43.21 78.42
C GLU A 335 -16.73 43.71 78.93
N GLU A 336 -17.85 43.28 78.32
CA GLU A 336 -19.20 43.59 78.79
C GLU A 336 -19.49 42.96 80.17
N GLU A 337 -19.06 41.72 80.42
CA GLU A 337 -19.19 41.07 81.72
C GLU A 337 -18.35 41.77 82.79
N ALA A 338 -17.09 42.13 82.48
CA ALA A 338 -16.23 42.90 83.36
C ALA A 338 -16.82 44.30 83.66
N ALA A 339 -17.34 45.00 82.65
CA ALA A 339 -18.01 46.29 82.83
C ALA A 339 -19.29 46.17 83.67
N ARG A 340 -20.05 45.08 83.53
CA ARG A 340 -21.23 44.76 84.35
C ARG A 340 -20.85 44.47 85.80
N ILE A 341 -19.73 43.78 86.06
CA ILE A 341 -19.19 43.56 87.41
C ILE A 341 -18.77 44.90 88.03
N ALA A 342 -17.95 45.69 87.33
CA ALA A 342 -17.48 46.99 87.80
C ALA A 342 -18.62 47.98 88.10
N ARG A 343 -19.73 47.95 87.32
CA ARG A 343 -20.94 48.73 87.63
C ARG A 343 -21.59 48.29 88.95
N LYS A 344 -21.71 46.99 89.19
CA LYS A 344 -22.26 46.46 90.46
C LYS A 344 -21.37 46.77 91.66
N GLU A 345 -20.05 46.70 91.50
CA GLU A 345 -19.10 47.09 92.54
C GLU A 345 -19.19 48.60 92.84
N LEU A 346 -19.36 49.43 91.82
CA LEU A 346 -19.56 50.88 91.98
C LEU A 346 -20.91 51.20 92.66
N GLU A 347 -21.98 50.49 92.32
CA GLU A 347 -23.29 50.58 92.99
C GLU A 347 -23.17 50.19 94.47
N LEU A 348 -22.57 49.03 94.77
CA LEU A 348 -22.29 48.59 96.15
C LEU A 348 -21.48 49.62 96.93
N ARG A 349 -20.43 50.19 96.32
CA ARG A 349 -19.56 51.17 96.98
C ARG A 349 -20.25 52.52 97.19
N ASN A 350 -21.13 52.93 96.28
CA ASN A 350 -21.98 54.10 96.48
C ASN A 350 -23.02 53.87 97.58
N GLU A 351 -23.52 52.64 97.70
CA GLU A 351 -24.45 52.23 98.75
C GLU A 351 -23.77 52.16 100.13
N GLU A 352 -22.55 51.62 100.22
CA GLU A 352 -21.69 51.69 101.40
C GLU A 352 -21.44 53.15 101.83
N LEU A 353 -21.12 54.03 100.87
CA LEU A 353 -20.95 55.47 101.13
C LEU A 353 -22.25 56.17 101.52
N ARG A 354 -23.41 55.68 101.08
CA ARG A 354 -24.73 56.19 101.50
C ARG A 354 -25.01 55.79 102.95
N ILE A 355 -24.84 54.50 103.27
CA ILE A 355 -24.99 53.98 104.65
C ILE A 355 -24.01 54.67 105.60
N ALA A 356 -22.76 54.93 105.18
CA ALA A 356 -21.79 55.67 105.98
C ALA A 356 -22.26 57.10 106.31
N ARG A 357 -22.84 57.83 105.35
CA ARG A 357 -23.43 59.16 105.61
C ARG A 357 -24.70 59.09 106.45
N GLU A 358 -25.56 58.11 106.23
CA GLU A 358 -26.76 57.92 107.05
C GLU A 358 -26.38 57.60 108.52
N LEU A 359 -25.27 56.89 108.76
CA LEU A 359 -24.70 56.68 110.09
C LEU A 359 -24.09 57.96 110.68
N GLU A 360 -23.36 58.76 109.89
CA GLU A 360 -22.78 60.04 110.30
C GLU A 360 -23.89 61.06 110.67
N GLU A 361 -24.96 61.16 109.87
CA GLU A 361 -26.16 61.98 110.16
C GLU A 361 -26.89 61.49 111.43
N LEU A 362 -26.96 60.18 111.69
CA LEU A 362 -27.54 59.63 112.91
C LEU A 362 -26.67 59.94 114.15
N GLU A 363 -25.34 59.87 114.02
CA GLU A 363 -24.42 60.23 115.09
C GLU A 363 -24.52 61.73 115.43
N GLU A 364 -24.56 62.62 114.43
CA GLU A 364 -24.84 64.05 114.61
C GLU A 364 -26.19 64.32 115.29
N LEU A 365 -27.24 63.55 114.94
CA LEU A 365 -28.56 63.66 115.57
C LEU A 365 -28.56 63.20 117.03
N GLU A 366 -27.87 62.11 117.38
CA GLU A 366 -27.69 61.70 118.77
C GLU A 366 -26.89 62.72 119.59
N GLU A 367 -25.87 63.34 119.00
CA GLU A 367 -25.12 64.43 119.67
C GLU A 367 -26.01 65.67 119.87
N ALA A 368 -26.83 66.02 118.88
CA ALA A 368 -27.78 67.12 118.98
C ALA A 368 -28.90 66.84 120.01
N GLU A 369 -29.35 65.60 120.16
CA GLU A 369 -30.32 65.21 121.20
C GLU A 369 -29.69 65.26 122.60
N ARG A 370 -28.47 64.72 122.77
CA ARG A 370 -27.69 64.87 124.01
C ARG A 370 -27.50 66.34 124.41
N ALA A 371 -27.20 67.21 123.44
CA ALA A 371 -27.06 68.65 123.67
C ALA A 371 -28.40 69.33 124.04
N ARG A 372 -29.53 68.87 123.50
CA ARG A 372 -30.87 69.36 123.89
C ARG A 372 -31.25 68.97 125.31
N GLU A 373 -31.03 67.71 125.71
CA GLU A 373 -31.24 67.28 127.09
C GLU A 373 -30.39 68.09 128.09
N GLU A 374 -29.13 68.37 127.74
CA GLU A 374 -28.24 69.16 128.59
C GLU A 374 -28.70 70.63 128.68
N ALA A 375 -29.19 71.20 127.57
CA ALA A 375 -29.76 72.55 127.54
C ALA A 375 -31.06 72.65 128.38
N GLU A 376 -31.96 71.67 128.30
CA GLU A 376 -33.18 71.62 129.12
C GLU A 376 -32.84 71.51 130.62
N ARG A 377 -31.87 70.67 130.98
CA ARG A 377 -31.33 70.58 132.35
C ARG A 377 -30.62 71.87 132.79
N ALA A 378 -30.10 72.69 131.88
CA ALA A 378 -29.56 74.01 132.19
C ALA A 378 -30.68 75.05 132.37
N GLN A 379 -31.76 74.96 131.60
CA GLN A 379 -32.90 75.86 131.64
C GLN A 379 -33.69 75.71 132.96
N LEU A 380 -33.97 74.48 133.41
CA LEU A 380 -34.56 74.22 134.74
C LEU A 380 -33.70 74.80 135.88
N ARG A 381 -32.37 74.69 135.79
CA ARG A 381 -31.41 75.30 136.75
C ARG A 381 -31.35 76.83 136.69
N ALA A 382 -31.89 77.46 135.64
CA ALA A 382 -32.04 78.90 135.53
C ALA A 382 -33.37 79.37 136.15
N GLU A 383 -34.46 78.65 135.90
CA GLU A 383 -35.78 78.94 136.48
C GLU A 383 -35.78 78.83 138.02
N GLU A 384 -35.08 77.84 138.59
CA GLU A 384 -34.89 77.75 140.06
C GLU A 384 -34.22 79.01 140.65
N LYS A 385 -33.25 79.61 139.94
CA LYS A 385 -32.55 80.83 140.38
C LYS A 385 -33.40 82.09 140.17
N GLU A 386 -34.25 82.11 139.15
CA GLU A 386 -35.16 83.23 138.91
C GLU A 386 -36.26 83.29 140.00
N ILE A 387 -36.74 82.13 140.45
CA ILE A 387 -37.64 82.01 141.60
C ILE A 387 -36.97 82.49 142.91
N GLU A 388 -35.67 82.22 143.08
CA GLU A 388 -34.88 82.73 144.22
C GLU A 388 -34.73 84.26 144.18
N TRP A 389 -34.41 84.84 143.02
CA TRP A 389 -34.23 86.29 142.84
C TRP A 389 -35.54 87.08 143.03
N ALA A 390 -36.67 86.55 142.55
CA ALA A 390 -38.00 87.14 142.71
C ALA A 390 -38.52 87.15 144.16
N ARG A 391 -37.87 86.42 145.07
CA ARG A 391 -38.19 86.44 146.50
C ARG A 391 -37.51 87.60 147.24
N LEU A 392 -36.28 87.94 146.87
CA LEU A 392 -35.48 89.01 147.51
C LEU A 392 -35.96 90.42 147.12
N THR A 393 -36.35 90.62 145.87
CA THR A 393 -36.85 91.92 145.37
C THR A 393 -38.21 92.34 145.95
N ARG A 394 -38.88 91.47 146.69
CA ARG A 394 -40.21 91.74 147.28
C ARG A 394 -40.17 92.35 148.68
N GLU A 395 -38.98 92.52 149.27
CA GLU A 395 -38.79 93.04 150.63
C GLU A 395 -38.30 94.50 150.68
N GLU A 396 -37.90 95.14 149.57
CA GLU A 396 -37.29 96.49 149.57
C GLU A 396 -38.18 97.66 149.11
N GLU A 397 -39.31 97.46 148.39
CA GLU A 397 -40.12 98.57 147.83
C GLU A 397 -41.26 99.10 148.75
N ALA A 398 -41.12 99.01 150.08
CA ALA A 398 -42.24 99.23 151.01
C ALA A 398 -42.37 100.64 151.65
N GLU A 399 -41.45 101.59 151.41
CA GLU A 399 -41.38 102.82 152.22
C GLU A 399 -41.06 104.12 151.43
N CYS A 400 -42.04 104.68 150.68
CA CYS A 400 -42.33 106.14 150.61
C CYS A 400 -43.49 106.51 149.63
N LEU A 401 -44.59 107.03 150.19
CA LEU A 401 -45.71 107.75 149.52
C LEU A 401 -45.41 109.29 149.50
N PRO A 402 -46.18 110.25 148.89
CA PRO A 402 -47.66 110.34 148.79
C PRO A 402 -48.20 111.15 147.55
N PRO A 403 -49.38 111.84 147.56
CA PRO A 403 -50.73 111.30 147.62
C PRO A 403 -51.69 111.76 146.48
N LEU A 404 -52.78 111.01 146.29
CA LEU A 404 -54.15 111.41 145.87
C LEU A 404 -54.37 112.57 144.87
N THR A 405 -55.15 112.29 143.82
CA THR A 405 -56.51 112.90 143.71
C THR A 405 -57.51 111.89 143.15
N ALA A 406 -58.78 112.03 143.54
CA ALA A 406 -59.82 111.06 143.26
C ALA A 406 -60.98 111.69 142.46
N THR A 407 -61.05 111.38 141.17
CA THR A 407 -62.30 111.47 140.41
C THR A 407 -62.48 110.23 139.55
N GLN A 408 -63.60 109.52 139.77
CA GLN A 408 -64.19 108.53 138.85
C GLN A 408 -63.30 107.30 138.56
N LYS A 409 -63.37 106.17 139.29
CA LYS A 409 -64.48 105.57 140.05
C LYS A 409 -65.80 105.47 139.25
N LYS A 410 -65.76 105.03 137.97
CA LYS A 410 -66.98 104.64 137.24
C LYS A 410 -66.86 103.56 136.14
N ALA A 411 -65.88 102.64 136.22
CA ALA A 411 -65.88 101.42 135.38
C ALA A 411 -65.56 100.11 136.12
N LYS A 412 -65.48 100.11 137.46
CA LYS A 412 -65.46 98.88 138.29
C LYS A 412 -66.84 98.17 138.33
N LYS A 413 -67.60 98.29 137.24
CA LYS A 413 -68.94 97.73 137.00
C LYS A 413 -69.09 97.14 135.59
N ALA A 414 -67.98 96.68 135.01
CA ALA A 414 -67.88 95.48 134.19
C ALA A 414 -66.94 94.51 134.94
N VAL A 415 -67.34 93.84 136.01
CA VAL A 415 -68.59 93.06 136.16
C VAL A 415 -68.74 92.10 134.98
N SER A 416 -67.97 91.03 135.08
CA SER A 416 -68.56 89.68 135.17
C SER A 416 -69.64 89.36 134.13
N ARG A 417 -69.31 89.57 132.86
CA ARG A 417 -69.99 88.91 131.73
C ARG A 417 -69.07 88.05 130.86
N LEU A 418 -67.74 88.18 131.00
CA LEU A 418 -66.71 87.43 130.28
C LEU A 418 -65.44 87.29 131.15
N GLN A 419 -65.13 86.25 131.94
CA GLN A 419 -65.89 85.12 132.51
C GLN A 419 -67.15 84.68 131.75
N ARG A 420 -66.95 83.87 130.70
CA ARG A 420 -67.87 82.87 130.06
C ARG A 420 -67.58 82.56 128.57
N ALA A 421 -66.39 82.88 128.08
CA ALA A 421 -65.78 82.22 126.92
C ALA A 421 -64.37 81.79 127.35
N GLN A 422 -64.27 80.71 128.14
CA GLN A 422 -64.06 79.34 127.67
C GLN A 422 -62.60 79.15 127.19
N PHE A 423 -61.74 78.37 127.85
CA PHE A 423 -61.98 77.41 128.96
C PHE A 423 -63.13 76.41 128.71
N ALA A 424 -63.31 76.09 127.43
CA ALA A 424 -63.92 74.86 126.95
C ALA A 424 -63.10 74.49 125.71
N ARG A 425 -62.55 73.27 125.67
CA ARG A 425 -61.40 72.83 124.85
C ARG A 425 -60.05 73.31 125.39
N SER A 426 -59.57 72.55 126.37
CA SER A 426 -58.28 71.85 126.23
C SER A 426 -58.18 71.12 124.88
#